data_AF-A0A8S3FNP5-F1
#
_entry.id   AF-A0A8S3FNP5-F1
#
_cell.length_a   1.000
_cell.length_b   1.000
_cell.length_c   1.000
_cell.angle_alpha   90.00
_cell.angle_beta   90.00
_cell.angle_gamma   90.00
#
_symmetry.space_group_name_H-M   'P 1'
#
loop_
_entity.id
_entity.type
_entity.pdbx_description
1 polymer ?
#
loop_
_entity_poly.entity_id
_entity_poly.type
_entity_poly.pdbx_seq_one_letter_code
_entity_poly.pdbx_strand_id
1 'polypeptide(L)' 'MGIGRKGNLVYIIDFGLAKKYRDARTHQHIPYRENKNLTGTARYASINT' A
#
# COMPACT_ATOMS: atom_id res chain seq x y z
N MET A 1 11.94 -11.52 -6.57
CA MET A 1 12.30 -12.86 -6.06
C MET A 1 13.58 -12.75 -5.27
N GLY A 2 13.77 -13.59 -4.25
CA GLY A 2 15.04 -13.71 -3.54
C GLY A 2 16.13 -14.34 -4.42
N ILE A 3 17.35 -14.45 -3.88
CA ILE A 3 18.50 -15.04 -4.57
C ILE A 3 18.93 -16.37 -3.92
N GLY A 4 19.58 -17.23 -4.70
CA GLY A 4 20.09 -18.53 -4.24
C GLY A 4 19.01 -19.40 -3.59
N ARG A 5 19.25 -19.86 -2.36
CA ARG A 5 18.30 -20.70 -1.59
C ARG A 5 16.95 -20.03 -1.32
N LYS A 6 16.84 -18.71 -1.49
CA LYS A 6 15.60 -17.93 -1.34
C LYS A 6 14.93 -17.62 -2.68
N GLY A 7 15.36 -18.27 -3.77
CA GLY A 7 14.86 -18.02 -5.12
C GLY A 7 13.36 -18.17 -5.28
N ASN A 8 12.72 -19.03 -4.49
CA ASN A 8 11.27 -19.25 -4.48
C ASN A 8 10.50 -18.23 -3.62
N LEU A 9 11.16 -17.30 -2.93
CA LEU A 9 10.51 -16.30 -2.08
C LEU A 9 10.28 -14.99 -2.83
N VAL A 10 9.02 -14.57 -2.93
CA VAL A 10 8.64 -13.23 -3.42
C VAL A 10 8.67 -12.25 -2.24
N TYR A 11 9.32 -11.11 -2.44
CA TYR A 11 9.33 -10.02 -1.46
C TYR A 11 8.50 -8.85 -1.96
N ILE A 12 7.83 -8.16 -1.05
CA ILE A 12 7.27 -6.84 -1.30
C ILE A 12 8.28 -5.78 -0.83
N ILE A 13 8.49 -4.76 -1.65
CA ILE A 13 9.46 -3.68 -1.41
C ILE A 13 8.80 -2.33 -1.70
N ASP A 14 9.51 -1.25 -1.38
CA ASP A 14 9.06 0.13 -1.57
C ASP A 14 7.78 0.49 -0.80
N PHE A 15 7.95 0.78 0.50
CA PHE A 15 6.88 1.26 1.37
C PHE A 15 6.81 2.80 1.40
N GLY A 16 7.42 3.52 0.45
CA GLY A 16 7.50 4.99 0.47
C GLY A 16 6.14 5.69 0.38
N LEU A 17 5.15 5.03 -0.23
CA LEU A 17 3.76 5.52 -0.32
C LEU A 17 2.81 4.86 0.69
N ALA A 18 3.30 3.99 1.57
CA ALA A 18 2.47 3.29 2.52
C ALA A 18 1.84 4.26 3.54
N LYS A 19 0.56 4.08 3.84
CA LYS A 19 -0.17 4.91 4.80
C LYS A 19 -0.98 4.05 5.77
N LYS A 20 -0.96 4.41 7.05
CA LYS A 20 -1.79 3.79 8.08
C LYS A 20 -3.28 4.07 7.78
N TYR A 21 -4.09 3.03 7.67
CA TYR A 21 -5.54 3.11 7.39
C TYR A 21 -6.42 2.94 8.63
N ARG A 22 -5.86 2.42 9.73
CA ARG A 22 -6.55 2.25 11.01
C ARG A 22 -5.59 2.43 12.18
N ASP A 23 -6.11 2.82 13.34
CA ASP A 23 -5.34 2.80 14.57
C ASP A 23 -4.95 1.36 14.96
N ALA A 24 -3.75 1.18 15.51
CA ALA A 24 -3.24 -0.15 15.83
C ALA A 24 -3.79 -0.74 17.15
N ARG A 25 -4.27 0.12 18.06
CA ARG A 25 -4.78 -0.26 19.39
C ARG A 25 -6.30 -0.36 19.38
N THR A 26 -6.97 0.65 18.82
CA THR A 26 -8.44 0.71 18.80
C THR A 26 -9.04 0.09 17.54
N HIS A 27 -8.22 -0.17 16.52
CA HIS A 27 -8.65 -0.61 15.20
C HIS A 27 -9.64 0.33 14.50
N GLN A 28 -9.77 1.57 14.97
CA GLN A 28 -10.62 2.57 14.35
C GLN A 28 -10.10 2.95 12.96
N HIS A 29 -10.97 2.90 11.96
CA HIS A 29 -10.65 3.21 10.57
C HIS A 29 -10.55 4.73 10.33
N ILE A 30 -9.73 5.14 9.37
CA ILE A 30 -9.67 6.55 8.94
C ILE A 30 -11.01 7.01 8.34
N PRO A 31 -11.39 8.29 8.48
CA PRO A 31 -12.58 8.80 7.82
C PRO A 31 -12.41 8.83 6.29
N TYR A 32 -13.52 8.72 5.58
CA TYR A 32 -13.57 8.95 4.14
C TYR A 32 -13.19 10.41 3.81
N ARG A 33 -12.51 10.61 2.67
CA ARG A 33 -12.10 11.92 2.17
C ARG A 33 -12.07 11.91 0.64
N GLU A 34 -12.70 12.91 0.03
CA GLU A 34 -12.67 13.19 -1.40
C GLU A 34 -11.49 14.12 -1.76
N ASN A 35 -11.30 14.37 -3.07
CA ASN A 35 -10.29 15.29 -3.62
C ASN A 35 -8.85 14.93 -3.28
N LYS A 36 -8.51 13.63 -3.33
CA LYS A 36 -7.13 13.19 -3.23
C LYS A 36 -6.45 13.30 -4.60
N ASN A 37 -5.22 13.78 -4.59
CA ASN A 37 -4.38 13.71 -5.78
C ASN A 37 -4.09 12.25 -6.12
N LEU A 38 -3.97 11.95 -7.41
CA LEU A 38 -3.52 10.65 -7.88
C LEU A 38 -2.13 10.36 -7.30
N THR A 39 -1.98 9.20 -6.67
CA THR A 39 -0.71 8.72 -6.09
C THR A 39 -0.44 7.29 -6.57
N GLY A 40 0.83 6.92 -6.61
CA GLY A 40 1.25 5.61 -7.14
C GLY A 40 1.31 5.56 -8.66
N THR A 41 1.31 4.35 -9.22
CA THR A 41 1.39 4.14 -10.67
C THR A 41 0.01 4.10 -11.28
N ALA A 42 -0.30 5.05 -12.18
CA ALA A 42 -1.63 5.22 -12.79
C ALA A 42 -2.22 3.93 -13.40
N ARG A 43 -1.39 3.08 -14.00
CA ARG A 43 -1.80 1.81 -14.62
C ARG A 43 -2.47 0.83 -13.64
N TYR A 44 -2.07 0.85 -12.36
CA TYR A 44 -2.52 -0.09 -11.33
C TYR A 44 -3.35 0.59 -10.24
N ALA A 45 -3.65 1.88 -10.39
CA ALA A 45 -4.46 2.64 -9.45
C ALA A 45 -5.94 2.22 -9.54
N SER A 46 -6.64 2.22 -8.40
CA SER A 46 -8.08 1.93 -8.36
C SER A 46 -8.89 3.08 -8.97
N ILE A 47 -10.04 2.75 -9.56
CA ILE A 47 -10.98 3.74 -10.11
C ILE A 47 -11.46 4.73 -9.03
N ASN A 48 -11.63 4.25 -7.79
CA ASN A 48 -12.19 5.02 -6.68
C ASN A 48 -11.08 5.72 -5.88
N THR A 49 -10.45 6.75 -6.45
CA THR A 49 -9.43 7.58 -5.78
C THR A 49 -10.04 8.73 -5.00
#